data_AF-A0A1R1PQS7-F1
#
_entry.id   AF-A0A1R1PQS7-F1
#
_cell.length_a   1.000
_cell.length_b   1.000
_cell.length_c   1.000
_cell.angle_alpha   90.00
_cell.angle_beta   90.00
_cell.angle_gamma   90.00
#
_symmetry.space_group_name_H-M   'P 1'
#
loop_
_entity.id
_entity.type
_entity.pdbx_description
1 polymer ?
#
loop_
_entity_poly.entity_id
_entity_poly.type
_entity_poly.pdbx_seq_one_letter_code
_entity_poly.pdbx_strand_id
1 'polypeptide(L)'
;MNAAIKAKKLEIAKLSANIFGNFFNPTNARSGGRILRKKPYGSKIGSYYLTPEEIQYARIRNFKALFKDSDSKPVDYLEIERLNRVEQMKKRGKGAPRKKTESEPKKGKK
;
A
#
# COMPACT_ATOMS: atom_id res chain seq x y z
N MET A 1 -56.37 -16.15 16.32
CA MET A 1 -56.12 -15.54 14.99
C MET A 1 -54.71 -14.98 14.80
N ASN A 2 -54.09 -14.32 15.80
CA ASN A 2 -52.79 -13.66 15.62
C ASN A 2 -51.58 -14.59 15.35
N ALA A 3 -51.56 -15.81 15.89
CA ALA A 3 -50.44 -16.74 15.74
C ALA A 3 -50.28 -17.29 14.30
N ALA A 4 -51.38 -17.66 13.65
CA ALA A 4 -51.39 -18.16 12.28
C ALA A 4 -50.94 -17.07 11.27
N ILE A 5 -51.42 -15.83 11.46
CA ILE A 5 -50.99 -14.68 10.65
C ILE A 5 -49.49 -14.41 10.83
N LYS A 6 -48.97 -14.51 12.06
CA LYS A 6 -47.53 -14.36 12.34
C LYS A 6 -46.70 -15.42 11.61
N ALA A 7 -47.13 -16.68 11.62
CA ALA A 7 -46.48 -17.76 10.89
C ALA A 7 -46.47 -17.49 9.38
N LYS A 8 -47.62 -17.06 8.81
CA LYS A 8 -47.71 -16.72 7.38
C LYS A 8 -46.80 -15.56 6.96
N LYS A 9 -46.70 -14.52 7.79
CA LYS A 9 -45.74 -13.42 7.56
C LYS A 9 -44.30 -13.92 7.54
N LEU A 10 -43.97 -14.87 8.41
CA LEU A 10 -42.64 -15.47 8.49
C LEU A 10 -42.30 -16.30 7.24
N GLU A 11 -43.28 -17.04 6.70
CA GLU A 11 -43.15 -17.73 5.41
C GLU A 11 -42.90 -16.77 4.25
N ILE A 12 -43.67 -15.67 4.17
CA ILE A 12 -43.51 -14.65 3.13
C ILE A 12 -42.11 -14.00 3.22
N ALA A 13 -41.66 -13.68 4.43
CA ALA A 13 -40.33 -13.12 4.65
C ALA A 13 -39.21 -14.11 4.25
N LYS A 14 -39.40 -15.41 4.54
CA LYS A 14 -38.47 -16.46 4.11
C LYS A 14 -38.44 -16.60 2.59
N LEU A 15 -39.60 -16.57 1.93
CA LEU A 15 -39.70 -16.63 0.47
C LEU A 15 -39.04 -15.42 -0.20
N SER A 16 -39.32 -14.21 0.29
CA SER A 16 -38.70 -12.98 -0.19
C SER A 16 -37.18 -13.02 -0.04
N ALA A 17 -36.69 -13.46 1.12
CA ALA A 17 -35.25 -13.61 1.34
C ALA A 17 -34.61 -14.59 0.33
N ASN A 18 -35.29 -15.69 0.02
CA ASN A 18 -34.81 -16.65 -0.99
C ASN A 18 -34.79 -16.06 -2.41
N ILE A 19 -35.86 -15.36 -2.81
CA ILE A 19 -35.96 -14.74 -4.14
C ILE A 19 -34.83 -13.72 -4.37
N PHE A 20 -34.50 -12.92 -3.35
CA PHE A 20 -33.53 -11.83 -3.47
C PHE A 20 -32.13 -12.19 -2.94
N GLY A 21 -31.88 -13.45 -2.57
CA GLY A 21 -30.59 -13.88 -2.00
C GLY A 21 -30.23 -13.17 -0.67
N ASN A 22 -31.22 -12.71 0.09
CA ASN A 22 -31.03 -12.07 1.38
C ASN A 22 -30.93 -13.11 2.51
N PHE A 23 -30.24 -12.75 3.58
CA PHE A 23 -30.15 -13.58 4.79
C PHE A 23 -31.42 -13.48 5.65
N PHE A 24 -32.05 -14.62 5.95
CA PHE A 24 -33.25 -14.69 6.79
C PHE A 24 -32.90 -15.06 8.25
N ASN A 25 -33.20 -14.18 9.21
CA ASN A 25 -32.90 -14.37 10.64
C ASN A 25 -34.10 -14.04 11.54
N PRO A 26 -35.02 -14.99 11.79
CA PRO A 26 -36.21 -14.75 12.59
C PRO A 26 -35.91 -14.61 14.10
N THR A 27 -34.79 -15.16 14.56
CA THR A 27 -34.36 -15.17 15.97
C THR A 27 -33.56 -13.94 16.39
N ASN A 28 -33.22 -13.05 15.46
CA ASN A 28 -32.33 -11.90 15.67
C ASN A 28 -30.97 -12.25 16.30
N ALA A 29 -30.49 -13.48 16.08
CA ALA A 29 -29.19 -13.93 16.57
C ALA A 29 -28.04 -13.18 15.87
N ARG A 30 -26.92 -12.95 16.56
CA ARG A 30 -25.75 -12.29 15.96
C ARG A 30 -25.02 -13.26 15.01
N SER A 31 -25.27 -13.15 13.71
CA SER A 31 -24.70 -14.02 12.68
C SER A 31 -23.42 -13.49 12.00
N GLY A 32 -22.90 -12.33 12.40
CA GLY A 32 -21.71 -11.72 11.79
C GLY A 32 -21.91 -11.12 10.39
N GLY A 33 -23.10 -11.23 9.78
CA GLY A 33 -23.38 -10.71 8.43
C GLY A 33 -23.16 -9.21 8.26
N ARG A 34 -23.15 -8.41 9.33
CA ARG A 34 -22.72 -6.99 9.29
C ARG A 34 -21.26 -6.85 8.85
N ILE A 35 -20.37 -7.71 9.34
CA ILE A 35 -18.93 -7.65 9.05
C ILE A 35 -18.68 -8.06 7.60
N LEU A 36 -19.31 -9.14 7.15
CA LEU A 36 -19.17 -9.65 5.78
C LEU A 36 -19.75 -8.71 4.72
N ARG A 37 -20.80 -7.95 5.04
CA ARG A 37 -21.37 -6.92 4.15
C ARG A 37 -20.48 -5.68 4.00
N LYS A 38 -19.49 -5.48 4.89
CA LYS A 38 -18.58 -4.35 4.72
C LYS A 38 -17.73 -4.60 3.48
N LYS A 39 -17.67 -3.62 2.59
CA LYS A 39 -16.75 -3.65 1.45
C LYS A 39 -15.30 -3.71 1.98
N PRO A 40 -14.45 -4.62 1.46
CA PRO A 40 -13.05 -4.66 1.88
C PRO A 40 -12.35 -3.36 1.52
N TYR A 41 -11.57 -2.82 2.46
CA TYR A 41 -10.80 -1.58 2.29
C TYR A 41 -9.35 -1.82 1.83
N GLY A 42 -8.93 -3.07 1.66
CA GLY A 42 -7.54 -3.46 1.44
C GLY A 42 -6.90 -2.77 0.23
N SER A 43 -7.60 -2.72 -0.90
CA SER A 43 -7.10 -2.03 -2.11
C SER A 43 -6.94 -0.53 -1.89
N LYS A 44 -7.91 0.12 -1.25
CA LYS A 44 -7.88 1.55 -0.95
C LYS A 44 -6.70 1.93 -0.05
N ILE A 45 -6.40 1.08 0.95
CA ILE A 45 -5.29 1.31 1.88
C ILE A 45 -3.95 0.98 1.20
N GLY A 46 -3.88 -0.10 0.44
CA GLY A 46 -2.67 -0.52 -0.26
C GLY A 46 -2.19 0.50 -1.31
N SER A 47 -3.11 1.17 -1.99
CA SER A 47 -2.82 2.21 -2.98
C SER A 47 -2.56 3.60 -2.39
N TYR A 48 -2.16 3.70 -1.12
CA TYR A 48 -1.87 5.00 -0.49
C TYR A 48 -0.65 5.71 -1.12
N TYR A 49 0.39 4.95 -1.44
CA TYR A 49 1.53 5.43 -2.21
C TYR A 49 1.41 5.03 -3.68
N LEU A 50 2.14 5.74 -4.54
CA LEU A 50 2.21 5.43 -5.96
C LEU A 50 2.63 3.97 -6.18
N THR A 51 2.08 3.38 -7.23
CA THR A 51 2.41 2.02 -7.65
C THR A 51 3.87 1.92 -8.11
N PRO A 52 4.47 0.71 -8.11
CA PRO A 52 5.84 0.52 -8.59
C PRO A 52 6.05 0.99 -10.04
N GLU A 53 5.01 0.93 -10.87
CA GLU A 53 5.01 1.41 -12.26
C GLU A 53 5.06 2.94 -12.31
N GLU A 54 4.19 3.61 -11.56
CA GLU A 54 4.19 5.07 -11.45
C GLU A 54 5.51 5.61 -10.87
N ILE A 55 6.06 4.95 -9.86
CA ILE A 55 7.39 5.27 -9.30
C ILE A 55 8.49 5.06 -10.36
N GLN A 56 8.35 4.06 -11.24
CA GLN A 56 9.30 3.88 -12.34
C GLN A 56 9.25 5.04 -13.31
N TYR A 57 8.07 5.51 -13.72
CA TYR A 57 7.98 6.67 -14.63
C TYR A 57 8.46 7.97 -13.98
N ALA A 58 8.18 8.17 -12.68
CA ALA A 58 8.60 9.35 -11.94
C ALA A 58 10.12 9.43 -11.70
N ARG A 59 10.85 8.32 -11.80
CA ARG A 59 12.30 8.30 -11.60
C ARG A 59 13.01 8.99 -12.77
N ILE A 60 13.82 10.00 -12.45
CA ILE A 60 14.64 10.75 -13.42
C ILE A 60 15.53 9.82 -14.27
N ARG A 61 15.98 8.68 -13.72
CA ARG A 61 16.73 7.68 -14.50
C ARG A 61 15.93 7.16 -15.70
N ASN A 62 14.66 6.82 -15.50
CA ASN A 62 13.82 6.28 -16.55
C ASN A 62 13.39 7.39 -17.51
N PHE A 63 13.14 8.59 -16.99
CA PHE A 63 12.94 9.77 -17.81
C PHE A 63 14.13 10.02 -18.76
N LYS A 64 15.37 10.00 -18.26
CA LYS A 64 16.58 10.15 -19.08
C LYS A 64 16.71 9.06 -20.16
N ALA A 65 16.24 7.85 -19.89
CA ALA A 65 16.29 6.75 -20.85
C ALA A 65 15.39 7.02 -22.08
N LEU A 66 14.30 7.77 -21.92
CA LEU A 66 13.41 8.16 -23.03
C LEU A 66 14.09 9.11 -24.03
N PHE A 67 15.07 9.88 -23.58
CA PHE A 67 15.76 10.90 -24.39
C PHE A 67 17.15 10.44 -24.87
N LYS A 68 17.48 9.16 -24.72
CA LYS A 68 18.82 8.64 -25.00
C LYS A 68 19.29 8.90 -26.43
N ASP A 69 18.37 8.79 -27.40
CA ASP A 69 18.66 8.95 -28.83
C ASP A 69 18.33 10.37 -29.33
N SER A 70 17.94 11.28 -28.43
CA SER A 70 17.64 12.67 -28.75
C SER A 70 18.80 13.59 -28.41
N ASP A 71 18.89 14.74 -29.08
CA ASP A 71 19.89 15.77 -28.79
C ASP A 71 19.70 16.41 -27.40
N SER A 72 18.50 16.30 -26.85
CA SER A 72 18.14 16.84 -25.55
C SER A 72 18.48 15.84 -24.44
N LYS A 73 19.49 16.14 -23.62
CA LYS A 73 19.88 15.30 -22.47
C LYS A 73 19.43 15.95 -21.17
N PRO A 74 18.29 15.53 -20.58
CA PRO A 74 17.83 16.11 -19.34
C PRO A 74 18.83 15.86 -18.20
N VAL A 75 18.97 16.85 -17.32
CA VAL A 75 19.96 16.87 -16.23
C VAL A 75 19.25 16.89 -14.89
N ASP A 76 19.83 16.20 -13.90
CA ASP A 76 19.33 16.18 -12.52
C ASP A 76 20.15 17.15 -11.67
N TYR A 77 19.66 18.39 -11.53
CA TYR A 77 20.39 19.44 -10.83
C TYR A 77 20.55 19.14 -9.33
N LEU A 78 19.55 18.50 -8.70
CA LEU A 78 19.60 18.14 -7.29
C LEU A 78 20.68 17.09 -7.04
N GLU A 79 20.81 16.11 -7.93
CA GLU A 79 21.87 15.10 -7.82
C GLU A 79 23.26 15.72 -8.07
N ILE A 80 23.40 16.66 -9.01
CA ILE A 80 24.67 17.38 -9.23
C ILE A 80 25.07 18.17 -7.99
N GLU A 81 24.14 18.91 -7.39
CA GLU A 81 24.41 19.67 -6.16
C GLU A 81 24.83 18.74 -5.01
N ARG A 82 24.14 17.60 -4.86
CA ARG A 82 24.48 16.59 -3.86
C ARG A 82 25.90 16.05 -4.06
N LEU A 83 26.28 15.75 -5.31
CA LEU A 83 27.63 15.27 -5.64
C LEU A 83 28.70 16.33 -5.37
N ASN A 84 28.47 17.57 -5.79
CA ASN A 84 29.36 18.70 -5.53
C ASN A 84 29.58 18.91 -4.02
N ARG A 85 28.51 18.82 -3.22
CA ARG A 85 28.59 18.91 -1.76
C ARG A 85 29.43 17.78 -1.17
N VAL A 86 29.26 16.54 -1.66
CA VAL A 86 30.07 15.39 -1.23
C VAL A 86 31.56 15.61 -1.55
N GLU A 87 31.88 16.12 -2.75
CA GLU A 87 33.25 16.41 -3.15
C GLU A 87 33.89 17.51 -2.31
N GLN A 88 33.17 18.59 -2.03
CA GLN A 88 33.64 19.67 -1.16
C GLN A 88 33.94 19.17 0.26
N MET A 89 33.10 18.29 0.81
CA MET A 89 33.33 17.69 2.12
C MET A 89 34.55 16.77 2.13
N LYS A 90 34.73 15.96 1.08
CA LYS A 90 35.93 15.11 0.91
C LYS A 90 37.21 15.93 0.84
N LYS A 91 37.23 17.04 0.08
CA LYS A 91 38.40 17.96 -0.02
C LYS A 91 38.86 18.49 1.34
N ARG A 92 37.93 18.68 2.27
CA ARG A 92 38.21 19.18 3.63
C ARG A 92 38.51 18.08 4.65
N GLY A 93 38.59 16.82 4.23
CA GLY A 93 38.70 15.67 5.15
C GLY A 93 37.44 15.42 5.99
N LYS A 94 36.32 16.06 5.64
CA LYS A 94 35.01 15.92 6.31
C LYS A 94 34.05 14.99 5.57
N GLY A 95 34.59 14.19 4.63
CA GLY A 95 33.81 13.17 3.94
C GLY A 95 33.34 12.08 4.90
N ALA A 96 32.27 11.37 4.53
CA ALA A 96 31.84 10.21 5.28
C ALA A 96 32.99 9.18 5.35
N PRO A 97 33.24 8.56 6.53
CA PRO A 97 34.26 7.53 6.66
C PRO A 97 33.89 6.32 5.80
N ARG A 98 34.89 5.49 5.49
CA ARG A 98 34.68 4.24 4.75
C ARG A 98 33.74 3.33 5.56
N LYS A 99 32.67 2.87 4.92
CA LYS A 99 31.74 1.90 5.52
C LYS A 99 32.51 0.61 5.86
N LYS A 100 32.43 0.16 7.13
CA LYS A 100 32.99 -1.12 7.56
C LYS A 100 32.21 -2.27 6.88
N THR A 101 32.92 -3.23 6.33
CA THR A 101 32.33 -4.45 5.71
C THR A 101 32.42 -5.66 6.61
N GLU A 102 33.28 -5.61 7.62
CA GLU A 102 33.48 -6.68 8.60
C GLU A 102 32.63 -6.42 9.85
N SER A 103 32.13 -7.50 10.46
CA SER A 103 31.47 -7.43 11.77
C SER A 103 32.50 -7.07 12.84
N GLU A 104 32.13 -6.20 13.78
CA GLU A 104 33.03 -5.89 14.90
C GLU A 104 33.35 -7.17 15.69
N PRO A 105 34.62 -7.45 16.00
CA PRO A 105 34.96 -8.59 16.85
C PRO A 105 34.29 -8.36 18.20
N LYS A 106 33.55 -9.36 18.70
CA LYS A 106 32.99 -9.33 20.05
C LYS A 106 34.13 -9.03 21.01
N LYS A 107 34.16 -7.84 21.63
CA LYS A 107 35.10 -7.52 22.71
C LYS A 107 34.88 -8.55 23.81
N GLY A 108 35.73 -9.57 23.85
CA GLY A 108 35.80 -10.52 24.94
C GLY A 108 36.09 -9.74 26.21
N LYS A 109 35.17 -9.82 27.17
CA LYS A 109 35.43 -9.45 28.56
C LYS A 109 36.68 -10.22 28.99
N LYS A 110 37.77 -9.50 29.26
CA LYS A 110 38.84 -9.99 30.13
C LYS A 110 38.37 -9.84 31.57
#